data_AF-A0AAE6ZNH0-F1
#
_entry.id   AF-A0AAE6ZNH0-F1
#
_cell.length_a   1.000
_cell.length_b   1.000
_cell.length_c   1.000
_cell.angle_alpha   90.00
_cell.angle_beta   90.00
_cell.angle_gamma   90.00
#
_symmetry.space_group_name_H-M   'P 1'
#
loop_
_entity.id
_entity.type
_entity.pdbx_description
1 polymer ?
#
loop_
_entity_poly.entity_id
_entity_poly.type
_entity_poly.pdbx_seq_one_letter_code
_entity_poly.pdbx_strand_id
1 'polypeptide(L)'
;MNRTMHLKETLLRNIQDNAGYHSLEFVILNYGSADDLHEWVQQTLGAYIEAGLLVYYHHPGPTYFHMSHAKNMAFRLASGDILCSVDADNYTGAGFAAYVNRVFNEEPLAFLSPAGIGPGKKWWDVQGRICLKKEDFRRLHGYDERVMDYGYEDQDFKSRLQGLGRKKMVIRDPAYLQAIRHDDTMRIASGFTTAKIRDLLVGHYCEQTSEVICLQNDYTFERFFIDRDLLHYESTQEDILPKRRYAGTYQVRDNDIRLYKENGTTYLQLTPQDKNTLLAADNRLFHRVTSPVLLNNFLLQRAIYLGRKVFFRNRKKPSCVNPDGYGRGKVYRNFSTDPLLLA
;
A
#
# COMPACT_ATOMS: atom_id res chain seq x y z
N MET A 1 -2.60 -2.11 9.29
CA MET A 1 -3.99 -2.46 9.61
C MET A 1 -4.12 -3.99 9.55
N ASN A 2 -4.78 -4.61 10.54
CA ASN A 2 -5.13 -6.04 10.61
C ASN A 2 -3.95 -7.01 10.51
N ARG A 3 -2.82 -6.67 11.13
CA ARG A 3 -1.56 -7.45 11.09
C ARG A 3 -0.95 -7.67 12.48
N THR A 4 -1.77 -7.65 13.53
CA THR A 4 -1.29 -7.76 14.90
C THR A 4 -0.60 -9.10 15.16
N MET A 5 -1.01 -10.18 14.49
CA MET A 5 -0.33 -11.48 14.55
C MET A 5 1.14 -11.40 14.11
N HIS A 6 1.45 -10.65 13.05
CA HIS A 6 2.82 -10.44 12.59
C HIS A 6 3.60 -9.53 13.53
N LEU A 7 2.97 -8.44 13.99
CA LEU A 7 3.63 -7.48 14.87
C LEU A 7 4.00 -8.11 16.22
N LYS A 8 3.16 -9.02 16.75
CA LYS A 8 3.43 -9.82 17.94
C LYS A 8 4.72 -10.63 17.82
N GLU A 9 4.99 -11.17 16.64
CA GLU A 9 6.16 -11.99 16.36
C GLU A 9 7.42 -11.14 16.18
N THR A 10 7.31 -10.03 15.44
CA THR A 10 8.47 -9.24 15.03
C THR A 10 8.89 -8.17 16.03
N LEU A 11 7.95 -7.45 16.66
CA LEU A 11 8.28 -6.24 17.40
C LEU A 11 9.14 -6.53 18.63
N LEU A 12 8.73 -7.49 19.47
CA LEU A 12 9.47 -7.83 20.68
C LEU A 12 10.88 -8.31 20.34
N ARG A 13 11.00 -9.08 19.25
CA ARG A 13 12.29 -9.50 18.72
C ARG A 13 13.13 -8.32 18.25
N ASN A 14 12.54 -7.39 17.49
CA ASN A 14 13.22 -6.21 16.98
C ASN A 14 13.72 -5.28 18.11
N ILE A 15 12.94 -5.14 19.19
CA ILE A 15 13.35 -4.41 20.40
C ILE A 15 14.58 -5.08 21.03
N GLN A 16 14.52 -6.40 21.27
CA GLN A 16 15.62 -7.15 21.88
C GLN A 16 16.88 -7.10 21.02
N ASP A 17 16.75 -7.33 19.71
CA ASP A 17 17.84 -7.33 18.74
C ASP A 17 18.56 -5.98 18.67
N ASN A 18 17.91 -4.87 19.09
CA ASN A 18 18.48 -3.53 19.07
C ASN A 18 18.66 -2.90 20.46
N ALA A 19 18.53 -3.68 21.53
CA ALA A 19 18.64 -3.17 22.91
C ALA A 19 20.00 -2.51 23.23
N GLY A 20 21.05 -2.87 22.48
CA GLY A 20 22.39 -2.28 22.62
C GLY A 20 22.55 -0.86 22.04
N TYR A 21 21.54 -0.30 21.38
CA TYR A 21 21.57 1.06 20.85
C TYR A 21 20.52 1.94 21.55
N HIS A 22 20.98 2.80 22.48
CA HIS A 22 20.10 3.52 23.40
C HIS A 22 19.36 4.71 22.78
N SER A 23 19.87 5.30 21.68
CA SER A 23 19.23 6.42 20.99
C SER A 23 18.21 5.94 19.95
N LEU A 24 17.27 5.10 20.38
CA LEU A 24 16.27 4.44 19.55
C LEU A 24 14.88 4.64 20.13
N GLU A 25 13.90 4.86 19.26
CA GLU A 25 12.49 4.78 19.58
C GLU A 25 11.77 3.87 18.57
N PHE A 26 10.76 3.14 19.03
CA PHE A 26 9.83 2.39 18.19
C PHE A 26 8.50 3.13 18.13
N VAL A 27 8.06 3.49 16.94
CA VAL A 27 6.76 4.15 16.73
C VAL A 27 5.79 3.17 16.09
N ILE A 28 4.73 2.81 16.82
CA ILE A 28 3.64 2.00 16.29
C ILE A 28 2.50 2.92 15.90
N LEU A 29 2.01 2.78 14.66
CA LEU A 29 0.77 3.40 14.21
C LEU A 29 -0.31 2.33 14.01
N ASN A 30 -1.30 2.31 14.90
CA ASN A 30 -2.57 1.64 14.65
C ASN A 30 -3.40 2.49 13.67
N TYR A 31 -3.31 2.13 12.38
CA TYR A 31 -4.05 2.77 11.30
C TYR A 31 -5.40 2.06 11.07
N GLY A 32 -6.37 2.29 11.97
CA GLY A 32 -7.72 1.74 11.88
C GLY A 32 -7.80 0.21 11.94
N SER A 33 -6.89 -0.45 12.67
CA SER A 33 -6.92 -1.91 12.83
C SER A 33 -8.19 -2.35 13.56
N ALA A 34 -8.84 -3.39 13.04
CA ALA A 34 -10.02 -4.02 13.63
C ALA A 34 -9.68 -5.32 14.39
N ASP A 35 -8.41 -5.72 14.38
CA ASP A 35 -7.89 -6.81 15.22
C ASP A 35 -7.48 -6.30 16.62
N ASP A 36 -6.91 -7.17 17.44
CA ASP A 36 -6.62 -6.93 18.85
C ASP A 36 -5.37 -6.07 19.11
N LEU A 37 -4.99 -5.19 18.17
CA LEU A 37 -3.77 -4.37 18.27
C LEU A 37 -3.78 -3.48 19.51
N HIS A 38 -4.90 -2.83 19.80
CA HIS A 38 -4.99 -1.85 20.88
C HIS A 38 -4.85 -2.52 22.24
N GLU A 39 -5.62 -3.59 22.44
CA GLU A 39 -5.63 -4.40 23.65
C GLU A 39 -4.25 -5.04 23.87
N TRP A 40 -3.65 -5.60 22.81
CA TRP A 40 -2.34 -6.24 22.91
C TRP A 40 -1.24 -5.24 23.32
N VAL A 41 -1.21 -4.05 22.72
CA VAL A 41 -0.24 -3.00 23.08
C VAL A 41 -0.43 -2.58 24.54
N GLN A 42 -1.67 -2.41 25.00
CA GLN A 42 -1.98 -2.06 26.38
C GLN A 42 -1.51 -3.11 27.38
N GLN A 43 -1.73 -4.39 27.08
CA GLN A 43 -1.41 -5.48 28.00
C GLN A 43 0.08 -5.86 27.99
N THR A 44 0.76 -5.70 26.86
CA THR A 44 2.09 -6.30 26.66
C THR A 44 3.22 -5.26 26.59
N LEU A 45 2.95 -4.04 26.11
CA LEU A 45 4.00 -3.08 25.77
C LEU A 45 4.09 -1.88 26.74
N GLY A 46 3.30 -1.87 27.81
CA GLY A 46 3.26 -0.78 28.79
C GLY A 46 4.65 -0.40 29.33
N ALA A 47 5.46 -1.38 29.72
CA ALA A 47 6.82 -1.12 30.22
C ALA A 47 7.73 -0.41 29.20
N TYR A 48 7.62 -0.73 27.91
CA TYR A 48 8.40 -0.07 26.86
C TYR A 48 7.91 1.36 26.59
N ILE A 49 6.60 1.60 26.74
CA ILE A 49 5.99 2.92 26.62
C ILE A 49 6.42 3.82 27.78
N GLU A 50 6.36 3.31 29.00
CA GLU A 50 6.79 4.01 30.21
C GLU A 50 8.28 4.36 30.17
N ALA A 51 9.11 3.45 29.66
CA ALA A 51 10.54 3.68 29.46
C ALA A 51 10.86 4.67 28.32
N GLY A 52 9.87 5.11 27.54
CA GLY A 52 10.07 5.99 26.38
C GLY A 52 10.71 5.32 25.16
N LEU A 53 10.96 4.00 25.22
CA LEU A 53 11.51 3.22 24.10
C LEU A 53 10.48 3.03 22.99
N LEU A 54 9.20 3.03 23.34
CA LEU A 54 8.10 2.82 22.41
C LEU A 54 7.05 3.92 22.54
N VAL A 55 6.52 4.39 21.42
CA VAL A 55 5.35 5.26 21.40
C VAL A 55 4.29 4.63 20.51
N TYR A 56 3.10 4.48 21.06
CA TYR A 56 1.94 3.98 20.34
C TYR A 56 1.09 5.16 19.89
N TYR A 57 0.60 5.12 18.66
CA TYR A 57 -0.41 6.04 18.16
C TYR A 57 -1.56 5.27 17.54
N HIS A 58 -2.79 5.77 17.67
CA HIS A 58 -3.93 5.22 16.97
C HIS A 58 -4.69 6.28 16.17
N HIS A 59 -5.10 5.90 14.97
CA HIS A 59 -5.91 6.66 14.03
C HIS A 59 -7.12 5.82 13.64
N PRO A 60 -8.26 5.91 14.36
CA PRO A 60 -9.39 4.99 14.19
C PRO A 60 -10.27 5.29 12.97
N GLY A 61 -10.07 6.42 12.29
CA GLY A 61 -10.94 6.88 11.19
C GLY A 61 -10.89 6.09 9.88
N PRO A 62 -9.75 5.52 9.43
CA PRO A 62 -9.68 4.84 8.15
C PRO A 62 -10.47 3.53 8.13
N THR A 63 -11.27 3.34 7.08
CA THR A 63 -11.98 2.08 6.79
C THR A 63 -11.23 1.16 5.82
N TYR A 64 -10.11 1.64 5.30
CA TYR A 64 -9.18 0.90 4.44
C TYR A 64 -7.75 1.36 4.70
N PHE A 65 -6.80 0.51 4.36
CA PHE A 65 -5.37 0.75 4.51
C PHE A 65 -4.85 1.54 3.31
N HIS A 66 -4.40 2.77 3.59
CA HIS A 66 -3.75 3.64 2.63
C HIS A 66 -2.26 3.75 3.01
N MET A 67 -1.42 2.94 2.37
CA MET A 67 -0.02 2.75 2.78
C MET A 67 0.79 4.05 2.79
N SER A 68 0.72 4.86 1.74
CA SER A 68 1.43 6.13 1.66
C SER A 68 1.09 7.06 2.82
N HIS A 69 -0.21 7.21 3.12
CA HIS A 69 -0.68 8.06 4.21
C HIS A 69 -0.29 7.51 5.59
N ALA A 70 -0.43 6.20 5.80
CA ALA A 70 -0.03 5.55 7.05
C ALA A 70 1.48 5.71 7.31
N LYS A 71 2.33 5.48 6.30
CA LYS A 71 3.79 5.72 6.40
C LYS A 71 4.09 7.20 6.67
N ASN A 72 3.41 8.11 5.98
CA ASN A 72 3.56 9.55 6.23
C ASN A 72 3.22 9.95 7.65
N MET A 73 2.09 9.47 8.17
CA MET A 73 1.65 9.71 9.54
C MET A 73 2.66 9.17 10.55
N ALA A 74 3.09 7.91 10.41
CA ALA A 74 4.07 7.30 11.31
C ALA A 74 5.40 8.08 11.33
N PHE A 75 5.93 8.45 10.17
CA PHE A 75 7.18 9.23 10.06
C PHE A 75 7.05 10.66 10.61
N ARG A 76 5.87 11.29 10.48
CA ARG A 76 5.63 12.60 11.10
C ARG A 76 5.59 12.54 12.63
N LEU A 77 5.15 11.40 13.18
CA LEU A 77 5.00 11.18 14.62
C LEU A 77 6.30 10.75 15.31
N ALA A 78 7.29 10.29 14.54
CA ALA A 78 8.63 9.97 15.05
C ALA A 78 9.39 11.24 15.46
N SER A 79 10.12 11.16 16.57
CA SER A 79 10.96 12.22 17.11
C SER A 79 12.38 12.20 16.52
N GLY A 80 12.94 11.03 16.22
CA GLY A 80 14.33 10.85 15.79
C GLY A 80 14.76 11.59 14.52
N ASP A 81 16.06 11.88 14.39
CA ASP A 81 16.65 12.57 13.24
C ASP A 81 16.80 11.67 12.01
N ILE A 82 16.95 10.37 12.24
CA ILE A 82 16.94 9.33 11.22
C ILE A 82 15.63 8.55 11.38
N LEU A 83 14.88 8.48 10.28
CA LEU A 83 13.64 7.71 10.19
C LEU A 83 13.94 6.38 9.54
N CYS A 84 13.31 5.30 10.00
CA CYS A 84 13.37 3.99 9.38
C CYS A 84 11.96 3.38 9.32
N SER A 85 11.48 3.05 8.12
CA SER A 85 10.24 2.28 7.97
C SER A 85 10.50 0.81 8.18
N VAL A 86 9.61 0.15 8.91
CA VAL A 86 9.61 -1.29 9.16
C VAL A 86 8.17 -1.77 9.08
N ASP A 87 7.88 -2.68 8.17
CA ASP A 87 6.55 -3.28 8.05
C ASP A 87 6.28 -4.24 9.22
N ALA A 88 5.02 -4.54 9.53
CA ALA A 88 4.66 -5.32 10.73
C ALA A 88 5.20 -6.76 10.72
N ASP A 89 5.53 -7.30 9.54
CA ASP A 89 6.09 -8.63 9.31
C ASP A 89 7.60 -8.64 9.12
N ASN A 90 8.27 -7.50 9.32
CA ASN A 90 9.69 -7.35 9.07
C ASN A 90 10.52 -7.53 10.35
N TYR A 91 11.57 -8.36 10.27
CA TYR A 91 12.61 -8.45 11.29
C TYR A 91 13.75 -7.48 10.99
N THR A 92 14.15 -6.67 11.96
CA THR A 92 15.28 -5.73 11.80
C THR A 92 16.62 -6.43 11.86
N GLY A 93 16.73 -7.50 12.67
CA GLY A 93 18.00 -8.19 12.95
C GLY A 93 18.86 -7.47 14.01
N ALA A 94 19.80 -8.22 14.58
CA ALA A 94 20.65 -7.76 15.69
C ALA A 94 21.57 -6.59 15.30
N GLY A 95 21.50 -5.50 16.05
CA GLY A 95 22.36 -4.31 15.85
C GLY A 95 22.02 -3.46 14.63
N PHE A 96 20.86 -3.66 14.01
CA PHE A 96 20.44 -2.91 12.83
C PHE A 96 20.41 -1.38 13.05
N ALA A 97 19.91 -0.92 14.20
CA ALA A 97 19.86 0.50 14.53
C ALA A 97 21.26 1.13 14.60
N ALA A 98 22.22 0.42 15.21
CA ALA A 98 23.62 0.85 15.26
C ALA A 98 24.25 0.86 13.85
N TYR A 99 23.93 -0.14 13.01
CA TYR A 99 24.35 -0.17 11.61
C TYR A 99 23.83 1.05 10.84
N VAL A 100 22.53 1.37 10.94
CA VAL A 100 21.94 2.54 10.27
C VAL A 100 22.63 3.83 10.71
N ASN A 101 22.80 4.03 12.02
CA ASN A 101 23.46 5.22 12.56
C ASN A 101 24.91 5.37 12.03
N ARG A 102 25.67 4.26 12.03
CA ARG A 102 27.04 4.25 11.50
C ARG A 102 27.07 4.67 10.03
N VAL A 103 26.16 4.16 9.20
CA VAL A 103 26.11 4.54 7.78
C VAL A 103 25.83 6.04 7.60
N PHE A 104 24.94 6.64 8.40
CA PHE A 104 24.67 8.08 8.31
C PHE A 104 25.83 8.95 8.83
N ASN A 105 26.62 8.46 9.78
CA ASN A 105 27.84 9.14 10.22
C ASN A 105 28.93 9.10 9.13
N GLU A 106 29.06 7.99 8.41
CA GLU A 106 30.01 7.83 7.31
C GLU A 106 29.54 8.56 6.03
N GLU A 107 28.24 8.55 5.75
CA GLU A 107 27.63 9.08 4.52
C GLU A 107 26.40 9.97 4.84
N PRO A 108 26.60 11.21 5.32
CA PRO A 108 25.50 12.07 5.79
C PRO A 108 24.46 12.48 4.74
N LEU A 109 24.77 12.29 3.45
CA LEU A 109 23.88 12.58 2.32
C LEU A 109 23.33 11.30 1.69
N ALA A 110 23.22 10.21 2.46
CA ALA A 110 22.67 8.94 2.01
C ALA A 110 21.18 8.76 2.36
N PHE A 111 20.60 7.72 1.76
CA PHE A 111 19.47 6.98 2.31
C PHE A 111 19.74 5.49 2.16
N LEU A 112 19.22 4.67 3.06
CA LEU A 112 19.36 3.23 3.00
C LEU A 112 18.09 2.58 2.45
N SER A 113 18.24 1.57 1.63
CA SER A 113 17.15 0.66 1.28
C SER A 113 17.72 -0.71 0.87
N PRO A 114 16.91 -1.77 0.83
CA PRO A 114 17.32 -3.00 0.18
C PRO A 114 17.66 -2.78 -1.30
N ALA A 115 18.30 -3.79 -1.89
CA ALA A 115 18.43 -3.86 -3.33
C ALA A 115 17.04 -3.92 -4.01
N GLY A 116 17.01 -3.70 -5.32
CA GLY A 116 15.77 -3.87 -6.08
C GLY A 116 15.31 -5.32 -6.09
N ILE A 117 14.02 -5.51 -6.37
CA ILE A 117 13.41 -6.83 -6.54
C ILE A 117 14.12 -7.56 -7.67
N GLY A 118 14.84 -8.63 -7.33
CA GLY A 118 15.53 -9.48 -8.30
C GLY A 118 14.62 -10.57 -8.89
N PRO A 119 15.16 -11.43 -9.76
CA PRO A 119 14.48 -12.63 -10.22
C PRO A 119 13.91 -13.44 -9.05
N GLY A 120 12.72 -14.01 -9.23
CA GLY A 120 12.04 -14.78 -8.17
C GLY A 120 11.54 -13.95 -6.98
N LYS A 121 11.30 -12.64 -7.17
CA LYS A 121 10.76 -11.74 -6.14
C LYS A 121 11.63 -11.66 -4.87
N LYS A 122 12.95 -11.86 -5.00
CA LYS A 122 13.89 -11.78 -3.88
C LYS A 122 13.80 -10.41 -3.21
N TRP A 123 13.65 -10.41 -1.88
CA TRP A 123 13.53 -9.22 -1.01
C TRP A 123 12.31 -8.34 -1.26
N TRP A 124 11.27 -8.86 -1.90
CA TRP A 124 10.03 -8.12 -2.11
C TRP A 124 9.39 -7.67 -0.79
N ASP A 125 9.35 -8.54 0.21
CA ASP A 125 8.72 -8.30 1.52
C ASP A 125 9.44 -7.28 2.41
N VAL A 126 10.64 -6.85 2.02
CA VAL A 126 11.41 -5.85 2.77
C VAL A 126 11.59 -4.55 1.99
N GLN A 127 10.98 -4.39 0.81
CA GLN A 127 11.13 -3.18 0.01
C GLN A 127 10.63 -1.91 0.70
N GLY A 128 9.73 -2.05 1.66
CA GLY A 128 9.26 -1.00 2.56
C GLY A 128 10.34 -0.47 3.50
N ARG A 129 11.46 -1.17 3.70
CA ARG A 129 12.55 -0.74 4.57
C ARG A 129 13.36 0.38 3.95
N ILE A 130 13.13 1.61 4.41
CA ILE A 130 13.82 2.80 3.94
C ILE A 130 14.29 3.57 5.16
N CYS A 131 15.58 3.87 5.23
CA CYS A 131 16.15 4.73 6.25
C CYS A 131 16.60 6.05 5.63
N LEU A 132 16.24 7.18 6.21
CA LEU A 132 16.50 8.51 5.67
C LEU A 132 16.57 9.54 6.79
N LYS A 133 17.16 10.70 6.51
CA LYS A 133 17.05 11.84 7.43
C LYS A 133 15.63 12.41 7.42
N LYS A 134 15.16 12.79 8.60
CA LYS A 134 13.85 13.43 8.81
C LYS A 134 13.70 14.74 8.02
N GLU A 135 14.79 15.48 7.84
CA GLU A 135 14.80 16.70 7.01
C GLU A 135 14.46 16.41 5.54
N ASP A 136 14.95 15.31 4.99
CA ASP A 136 14.69 14.92 3.59
C ASP A 136 13.25 14.47 3.43
N PHE A 137 12.72 13.72 4.39
CA PHE A 137 11.30 13.36 4.42
C PHE A 137 10.40 14.61 4.40
N ARG A 138 10.72 15.60 5.23
CA ARG A 138 10.00 16.90 5.27
C ARG A 138 10.13 17.64 3.96
N ARG A 139 11.33 17.73 3.38
CA ARG A 139 11.60 18.40 2.10
C ARG A 139 10.85 17.77 0.93
N LEU A 140 10.64 16.45 0.96
CA LEU A 140 9.93 15.69 -0.07
C LEU A 140 8.42 15.64 0.11
N HIS A 141 7.89 16.18 1.20
CA HIS A 141 6.48 16.07 1.58
C HIS A 141 6.00 14.61 1.66
N GLY A 142 6.91 13.71 2.09
CA GLY A 142 6.64 12.29 2.29
C GLY A 142 6.34 11.47 1.02
N TYR A 143 5.71 10.32 1.22
CA TYR A 143 5.18 9.42 0.20
C TYR A 143 4.00 10.04 -0.54
N ASP A 144 3.83 9.71 -1.82
CA ASP A 144 2.74 10.25 -2.63
C ASP A 144 1.40 9.60 -2.26
N GLU A 145 0.52 10.38 -1.64
CA GLU A 145 -0.80 9.93 -1.17
C GLU A 145 -1.82 9.77 -2.30
N ARG A 146 -1.43 10.04 -3.55
CA ARG A 146 -2.23 9.66 -4.72
C ARG A 146 -2.12 8.16 -5.02
N VAL A 147 -1.16 7.46 -4.42
CA VAL A 147 -1.04 6.00 -4.47
C VAL A 147 -1.98 5.38 -3.43
N MET A 148 -3.23 5.14 -3.84
CA MET A 148 -4.29 4.66 -2.93
C MET A 148 -4.19 3.17 -2.58
N ASP A 149 -3.63 2.36 -3.48
CA ASP A 149 -3.48 0.91 -3.31
C ASP A 149 -1.98 0.54 -3.14
N TYR A 150 -1.62 -0.70 -3.43
CA TYR A 150 -0.28 -1.24 -3.29
C TYR A 150 0.57 -1.08 -4.56
N GLY A 151 1.82 -0.64 -4.41
CA GLY A 151 2.87 -0.75 -5.41
C GLY A 151 3.46 0.58 -5.84
N TYR A 152 4.77 0.59 -6.09
CA TYR A 152 5.56 1.72 -6.58
C TYR A 152 5.65 2.95 -5.68
N GLU A 153 4.95 3.05 -4.55
CA GLU A 153 5.11 4.14 -3.59
C GLU A 153 6.54 4.22 -3.01
N ASP A 154 7.12 3.08 -2.63
CA ASP A 154 8.50 3.04 -2.14
C ASP A 154 9.51 3.39 -3.25
N GLN A 155 9.24 2.94 -4.47
CA GLN A 155 10.12 3.22 -5.62
C GLN A 155 10.05 4.69 -6.04
N ASP A 156 8.88 5.30 -5.99
CA ASP A 156 8.69 6.73 -6.18
C ASP A 156 9.45 7.54 -5.13
N PHE A 157 9.28 7.18 -3.86
CA PHE A 157 9.95 7.89 -2.78
C PHE A 157 11.48 7.78 -2.86
N LYS A 158 12.01 6.57 -3.13
CA LYS A 158 13.46 6.34 -3.38
C LYS A 158 13.96 7.18 -4.56
N SER A 159 13.21 7.22 -5.67
CA SER A 159 13.60 8.01 -6.84
C SER A 159 13.63 9.51 -6.54
N ARG A 160 12.71 10.01 -5.69
CA ARG A 160 12.70 11.41 -5.27
C ARG A 160 13.84 11.75 -4.31
N LEU A 161 14.21 10.83 -3.40
CA LEU A 161 15.43 10.96 -2.59
C LEU A 161 16.68 11.07 -3.46
N GLN A 162 16.81 10.22 -4.48
CA GLN A 162 17.91 10.32 -5.45
C GLN A 162 17.86 11.65 -6.22
N GLY A 163 16.67 12.13 -6.57
CA GLY A 163 16.46 13.45 -7.20
C GLY A 163 16.88 14.64 -6.32
N LEU A 164 16.88 14.49 -4.99
CA LEU A 164 17.49 15.45 -4.05
C LEU A 164 19.02 15.34 -3.96
N GLY A 165 19.64 14.46 -4.74
CA GLY A 165 21.09 14.19 -4.69
C GLY A 165 21.50 13.24 -3.57
N ARG A 166 20.56 12.49 -2.97
CA ARG A 166 20.91 11.51 -1.92
C ARG A 166 21.47 10.22 -2.51
N LYS A 167 22.57 9.75 -1.94
CA LYS A 167 23.22 8.50 -2.33
C LYS A 167 22.44 7.31 -1.78
N LYS A 168 22.04 6.38 -2.65
CA LYS A 168 21.43 5.11 -2.20
C LYS A 168 22.52 4.20 -1.64
N MET A 169 22.43 3.90 -0.35
CA MET A 169 23.22 2.87 0.33
C MET A 169 22.41 1.58 0.41
N VAL A 170 22.92 0.49 -0.18
CA VAL A 170 22.19 -0.78 -0.21
C VAL A 170 22.38 -1.52 1.10
N ILE A 171 21.28 -1.89 1.76
CA ILE A 171 21.29 -2.86 2.85
C ILE A 171 21.59 -4.22 2.23
N ARG A 172 22.78 -4.77 2.51
CA ARG A 172 23.26 -6.02 1.91
C ARG A 172 23.19 -7.22 2.84
N ASP A 173 23.28 -6.98 4.14
CA ASP A 173 23.30 -8.04 5.13
C ASP A 173 21.93 -8.75 5.17
N PRO A 174 21.85 -10.05 4.86
CA PRO A 174 20.61 -10.80 4.94
C PRO A 174 19.98 -10.82 6.34
N ALA A 175 20.75 -10.65 7.41
CA ALA A 175 20.23 -10.54 8.77
C ALA A 175 19.29 -9.34 8.91
N TYR A 176 19.49 -8.30 8.10
CA TYR A 176 18.66 -7.09 8.05
C TYR A 176 17.61 -7.12 6.95
N LEU A 177 17.32 -8.29 6.37
CA LEU A 177 16.42 -8.44 5.22
C LEU A 177 15.46 -9.62 5.40
N GLN A 178 15.12 -9.95 6.64
CA GLN A 178 14.17 -11.00 6.98
C GLN A 178 12.76 -10.45 7.18
N ALA A 179 11.78 -11.21 6.73
CA ALA A 179 10.36 -10.95 6.92
C ALA A 179 9.60 -12.28 7.03
N ILE A 180 8.45 -12.26 7.69
CA ILE A 180 7.53 -13.39 7.74
C ILE A 180 7.01 -13.64 6.32
N ARG A 181 7.13 -14.87 5.85
CA ARG A 181 6.60 -15.25 4.53
C ARG A 181 5.07 -15.29 4.57
N HIS A 182 4.46 -14.68 3.57
CA HIS A 182 3.02 -14.61 3.46
C HIS A 182 2.58 -14.59 1.99
N ASP A 183 1.32 -14.94 1.71
CA ASP A 183 0.77 -14.91 0.34
C ASP A 183 0.55 -13.48 -0.18
N ASP A 184 0.55 -13.32 -1.49
CA ASP A 184 0.36 -12.03 -2.17
C ASP A 184 -1.04 -11.43 -1.92
N THR A 185 -2.05 -12.26 -1.65
CA THR A 185 -3.44 -11.84 -1.32
C THR A 185 -3.49 -10.90 -0.12
N MET A 186 -2.62 -11.15 0.84
CA MET A 186 -2.50 -10.41 2.09
C MET A 186 -2.05 -8.96 1.85
N ARG A 187 -1.32 -8.67 0.76
CA ARG A 187 -0.82 -7.32 0.42
C ARG A 187 -1.93 -6.30 0.15
N ILE A 188 -3.07 -6.77 -0.36
CA ILE A 188 -4.20 -5.93 -0.78
C ILE A 188 -5.47 -6.16 0.05
N ALA A 189 -5.46 -7.09 1.00
CA ALA A 189 -6.65 -7.54 1.71
C ALA A 189 -7.44 -6.41 2.40
N SER A 190 -6.73 -5.42 2.96
CA SER A 190 -7.33 -4.22 3.56
C SER A 190 -7.21 -2.97 2.68
N GLY A 191 -6.83 -3.10 1.41
CA GLY A 191 -6.61 -1.98 0.50
C GLY A 191 -7.91 -1.31 0.01
N PHE A 192 -7.77 -0.09 -0.51
CA PHE A 192 -8.90 0.73 -0.96
C PHE A 192 -9.79 0.04 -2.01
N THR A 193 -9.19 -0.46 -3.09
CA THR A 193 -9.96 -1.10 -4.16
C THR A 193 -10.66 -2.37 -3.68
N THR A 194 -9.99 -3.18 -2.86
CA THR A 194 -10.55 -4.43 -2.30
C THR A 194 -11.77 -4.14 -1.43
N ALA A 195 -11.73 -3.07 -0.61
CA ALA A 195 -12.85 -2.68 0.24
C ALA A 195 -14.06 -2.15 -0.57
N LYS A 196 -13.83 -1.64 -1.78
CA LYS A 196 -14.87 -1.02 -2.61
C LYS A 196 -15.46 -1.93 -3.68
N ILE A 197 -14.73 -2.94 -4.14
CA ILE A 197 -15.18 -3.76 -5.26
C ILE A 197 -16.38 -4.62 -4.86
N ARG A 198 -17.40 -4.63 -5.72
CA ARG A 198 -18.62 -5.43 -5.60
C ARG A 198 -18.57 -6.63 -6.53
N ASP A 199 -18.35 -6.36 -7.81
CA ASP A 199 -18.33 -7.37 -8.88
C ASP A 199 -17.22 -7.03 -9.87
N LEU A 200 -16.59 -8.07 -10.41
CA LEU A 200 -15.65 -7.97 -11.52
C LEU A 200 -16.21 -8.78 -12.69
N LEU A 201 -16.55 -8.09 -13.78
CA LEU A 201 -17.11 -8.70 -14.98
C LEU A 201 -16.07 -8.69 -16.09
N VAL A 202 -15.91 -9.81 -16.77
CA VAL A 202 -15.00 -9.95 -17.91
C VAL A 202 -15.78 -10.40 -19.13
N GLY A 203 -15.68 -9.64 -20.22
CA GLY A 203 -16.28 -9.96 -21.51
C GLY A 203 -15.24 -10.00 -22.60
N HIS A 204 -15.50 -10.78 -23.66
CA HIS A 204 -14.67 -10.75 -24.86
C HIS A 204 -14.90 -9.45 -25.64
N TYR A 205 -13.83 -8.82 -26.14
CA TYR A 205 -13.92 -7.63 -26.99
C TYR A 205 -13.43 -7.90 -28.41
N CYS A 206 -12.19 -8.35 -28.58
CA CYS A 206 -11.62 -8.79 -29.86
C CYS A 206 -10.51 -9.83 -29.62
N GLU A 207 -9.93 -10.38 -30.69
CA GLU A 207 -9.09 -11.60 -30.69
C GLU A 207 -8.17 -11.77 -29.46
N GLN A 208 -7.45 -10.71 -29.07
CA GLN A 208 -6.51 -10.73 -27.95
C GLN A 208 -6.87 -9.75 -26.82
N THR A 209 -8.09 -9.23 -26.76
CA THR A 209 -8.47 -8.22 -25.76
C THR A 209 -9.74 -8.61 -25.02
N SER A 210 -9.66 -8.57 -23.69
CA SER A 210 -10.79 -8.69 -22.78
C SER A 210 -11.21 -7.30 -22.30
N GLU A 211 -12.52 -7.11 -22.23
CA GLU A 211 -13.12 -5.97 -21.54
C GLU A 211 -13.38 -6.34 -20.09
N VAL A 212 -13.06 -5.42 -19.19
CA VAL A 212 -13.27 -5.58 -17.76
C VAL A 212 -14.14 -4.44 -17.24
N ILE A 213 -15.16 -4.80 -16.46
CA ILE A 213 -16.03 -3.86 -15.75
C ILE A 213 -15.93 -4.18 -14.26
N CYS A 214 -15.39 -3.24 -13.49
CA CYS A 214 -15.35 -3.28 -12.03
C CYS A 214 -16.54 -2.48 -11.49
N LEU A 215 -17.51 -3.14 -10.87
CA LEU A 215 -18.59 -2.49 -10.14
C LEU A 215 -18.16 -2.26 -8.69
N GLN A 216 -18.49 -1.11 -8.12
CA GLN A 216 -18.17 -0.76 -6.74
C GLN A 216 -19.43 -0.68 -5.86
N ASN A 217 -19.23 -0.77 -4.55
CA ASN A 217 -20.30 -0.73 -3.54
C ASN A 217 -20.99 0.65 -3.46
N ASP A 218 -20.35 1.71 -3.93
CA ASP A 218 -20.90 3.08 -3.98
C ASP A 218 -21.64 3.42 -5.28
N TYR A 219 -22.08 2.38 -6.02
CA TYR A 219 -22.77 2.51 -7.31
C TYR A 219 -21.95 3.20 -8.41
N THR A 220 -20.62 3.23 -8.27
CA THR A 220 -19.71 3.62 -9.34
C THR A 220 -19.15 2.41 -10.07
N PHE A 221 -18.71 2.60 -11.31
CA PHE A 221 -18.01 1.56 -12.04
C PHE A 221 -16.76 2.09 -12.74
N GLU A 222 -15.85 1.18 -13.03
CA GLU A 222 -14.75 1.40 -13.95
C GLU A 222 -14.77 0.37 -15.05
N ARG A 223 -14.49 0.81 -16.27
CA ARG A 223 -14.39 -0.03 -17.45
C ARG A 223 -13.03 0.17 -18.09
N PHE A 224 -12.38 -0.90 -18.51
CA PHE A 224 -11.13 -0.84 -19.26
C PHE A 224 -10.87 -2.14 -20.02
N PHE A 225 -9.83 -2.14 -20.84
CA PHE A 225 -9.47 -3.25 -21.72
C PHE A 225 -8.08 -3.76 -21.39
N ILE A 226 -7.92 -5.07 -21.37
CA ILE A 226 -6.64 -5.74 -21.09
C ILE A 226 -6.39 -6.80 -22.17
N ASP A 227 -5.12 -7.10 -22.43
CA ASP A 227 -4.77 -8.20 -23.32
C ASP A 227 -5.16 -9.54 -22.64
N ARG A 228 -5.76 -10.46 -23.40
CA ARG A 228 -6.44 -11.66 -22.88
C ARG A 228 -5.50 -12.54 -22.04
N ASP A 229 -4.23 -12.62 -22.43
CA ASP A 229 -3.23 -13.44 -21.78
C ASP A 229 -2.88 -12.97 -20.36
N LEU A 230 -3.25 -11.74 -20.01
CA LEU A 230 -3.01 -11.14 -18.68
C LEU A 230 -4.01 -11.63 -17.62
N LEU A 231 -5.03 -12.39 -18.02
CA LEU A 231 -5.91 -13.14 -17.11
C LEU A 231 -5.44 -14.58 -16.89
N HIS A 232 -4.40 -15.04 -17.60
CA HIS A 232 -3.82 -16.36 -17.40
C HIS A 232 -2.73 -16.33 -16.32
N TYR A 233 -2.78 -17.35 -15.46
CA TYR A 233 -2.03 -17.49 -14.20
C TYR A 233 -0.49 -17.46 -14.35
N GLU A 234 0.03 -17.51 -15.59
CA GLU A 234 1.45 -17.68 -15.90
C GLU A 234 2.15 -16.43 -16.43
N SER A 235 1.47 -15.28 -16.56
CA SER A 235 2.16 -14.02 -16.85
C SER A 235 2.94 -13.56 -15.61
N THR A 236 4.15 -14.06 -15.48
CA THR A 236 5.12 -13.65 -14.47
C THR A 236 5.96 -12.44 -14.92
N GLN A 237 5.68 -11.88 -16.11
CA GLN A 237 6.47 -10.79 -16.69
C GLN A 237 5.67 -9.68 -17.39
N GLU A 238 4.39 -9.84 -17.71
CA GLU A 238 3.61 -8.79 -18.35
C GLU A 238 2.65 -8.13 -17.36
N ASP A 239 2.90 -6.85 -17.08
CA ASP A 239 2.01 -6.01 -16.27
C ASP A 239 0.62 -5.92 -16.92
N ILE A 240 -0.43 -5.87 -16.09
CA ILE A 240 -1.74 -5.44 -16.59
C ILE A 240 -1.58 -4.01 -17.12
N LEU A 241 -1.83 -3.82 -18.41
CA LEU A 241 -1.81 -2.52 -19.08
C LEU A 241 -3.23 -2.13 -19.54
N PRO A 242 -4.08 -1.60 -18.63
CA PRO A 242 -5.41 -1.11 -18.97
C PRO A 242 -5.34 -0.08 -20.10
N LYS A 243 -6.01 -0.40 -21.20
CA LYS A 243 -6.27 0.50 -22.33
C LYS A 243 -7.67 1.08 -22.15
N ARG A 244 -7.86 2.34 -22.59
CA ARG A 244 -9.17 3.05 -22.66
C ARG A 244 -10.02 2.88 -21.39
N ARG A 245 -9.64 3.59 -20.31
CA ARG A 245 -10.38 3.58 -19.04
C ARG A 245 -11.53 4.59 -19.05
N TYR A 246 -12.69 4.14 -18.61
CA TYR A 246 -13.88 4.95 -18.38
C TYR A 246 -14.37 4.74 -16.97
N ALA A 247 -14.97 5.77 -16.38
CA ALA A 247 -15.66 5.69 -15.11
C ALA A 247 -17.06 6.29 -15.26
N GLY A 248 -17.93 5.95 -14.32
CA GLY A 248 -19.30 6.42 -14.30
C GLY A 248 -20.08 5.82 -13.14
N THR A 249 -21.40 5.88 -13.23
CA THR A 249 -22.32 5.32 -12.23
C THR A 249 -23.13 4.18 -12.81
N TYR A 250 -23.67 3.33 -11.94
CA TYR A 250 -24.60 2.29 -12.37
C TYR A 250 -25.83 2.20 -11.48
N GLN A 251 -26.91 1.69 -12.05
CA GLN A 251 -28.14 1.37 -11.32
C GLN A 251 -28.48 -0.09 -11.53
N VAL A 252 -29.09 -0.71 -10.52
CA VAL A 252 -29.67 -2.05 -10.61
C VAL A 252 -31.19 -1.90 -10.59
N ARG A 253 -31.88 -2.35 -11.65
CA ARG A 253 -33.35 -2.33 -11.74
C ARG A 253 -33.82 -3.65 -12.34
N ASP A 254 -34.78 -4.32 -11.70
CA ASP A 254 -35.33 -5.60 -12.20
C ASP A 254 -34.22 -6.62 -12.54
N ASN A 255 -33.16 -6.65 -11.73
CA ASN A 255 -31.89 -7.38 -11.92
C ASN A 255 -30.99 -6.94 -13.09
N ASP A 256 -31.43 -6.03 -13.95
CA ASP A 256 -30.58 -5.40 -14.96
C ASP A 256 -29.60 -4.41 -14.33
N ILE A 257 -28.37 -4.40 -14.84
CA ILE A 257 -27.35 -3.42 -14.48
C ILE A 257 -27.22 -2.42 -15.63
N ARG A 258 -27.55 -1.15 -15.36
CA ARG A 258 -27.42 -0.06 -16.33
C ARG A 258 -26.27 0.85 -15.94
N LEU A 259 -25.28 0.96 -16.83
CA LEU A 259 -24.10 1.79 -16.67
C LEU A 259 -24.36 3.15 -17.33
N TYR A 260 -23.90 4.23 -16.71
CA TYR A 260 -24.05 5.61 -17.17
C TYR A 260 -22.70 6.33 -17.19
N LYS A 261 -22.43 7.12 -18.24
CA LYS A 261 -21.28 8.04 -18.27
C LYS A 261 -21.43 9.13 -17.21
N GLU A 262 -20.34 9.82 -16.91
CA GLU A 262 -20.34 10.98 -16.00
C GLU A 262 -21.35 12.06 -16.42
N ASN A 263 -21.61 12.22 -17.73
CA ASN A 263 -22.60 13.14 -18.26
C ASN A 263 -24.06 12.61 -18.22
N GLY A 264 -24.31 11.49 -17.54
CA GLY A 264 -25.63 10.88 -17.37
C GLY A 264 -26.14 10.06 -18.56
N THR A 265 -25.42 10.05 -19.69
CA THR A 265 -25.84 9.25 -20.85
C THR A 265 -25.65 7.76 -20.59
N THR A 266 -26.62 6.94 -21.01
CA THR A 266 -26.54 5.48 -20.91
C THR A 266 -25.33 4.96 -21.67
N TYR A 267 -24.54 4.14 -20.98
CA TYR A 267 -23.32 3.55 -21.49
C TYR A 267 -23.57 2.13 -22.01
N LEU A 268 -24.08 1.25 -21.15
CA LEU A 268 -24.29 -0.16 -21.43
C LEU A 268 -25.38 -0.70 -20.50
N GLN A 269 -26.23 -1.59 -20.99
CA GLN A 269 -27.14 -2.37 -20.16
C GLN A 269 -26.69 -3.83 -20.18
N LEU A 270 -26.63 -4.44 -19.01
CA LEU A 270 -26.27 -5.83 -18.79
C LEU A 270 -27.47 -6.55 -18.15
N THR A 271 -27.98 -7.55 -18.83
CA THR A 271 -29.13 -8.36 -18.39
C THR A 271 -28.63 -9.74 -17.94
N PRO A 272 -28.84 -10.14 -16.68
CA PRO A 272 -28.45 -11.46 -16.21
C PRO A 272 -29.09 -12.57 -17.05
N GLN A 273 -28.27 -13.52 -17.50
CA GLN A 273 -28.72 -14.77 -18.11
C GLN A 273 -28.77 -15.88 -17.06
N ASP A 274 -27.79 -15.88 -16.15
CA ASP A 274 -27.71 -16.78 -15.01
C ASP A 274 -26.95 -16.09 -13.84
N LYS A 275 -26.58 -16.85 -12.81
CA LYS A 275 -25.88 -16.33 -11.63
C LYS A 275 -24.51 -15.70 -11.96
N ASN A 276 -23.82 -16.15 -12.99
CA ASN A 276 -22.47 -15.71 -13.33
C ASN A 276 -22.36 -15.05 -14.71
N THR A 277 -23.38 -15.14 -15.55
CA THR A 277 -23.36 -14.62 -16.93
C THR A 277 -24.34 -13.47 -17.11
N LEU A 278 -23.89 -12.40 -17.76
CA LEU A 278 -24.69 -11.25 -18.15
C LEU A 278 -24.56 -11.02 -19.66
N LEU A 279 -25.69 -10.74 -20.32
CA LEU A 279 -25.75 -10.36 -21.72
C LEU A 279 -25.81 -8.85 -21.83
N ALA A 280 -24.88 -8.26 -22.55
CA ALA A 280 -24.90 -6.84 -22.87
C ALA A 280 -25.89 -6.55 -24.01
N ALA A 281 -26.46 -5.34 -24.02
CA ALA A 281 -27.38 -4.88 -25.06
C ALA A 281 -26.80 -4.91 -26.49
N ASP A 282 -25.47 -5.01 -26.63
CA ASP A 282 -24.76 -5.19 -27.91
C ASP A 282 -24.42 -6.66 -28.21
N ASN A 283 -25.12 -7.61 -27.58
CA ASN A 283 -24.99 -9.07 -27.72
C ASN A 283 -23.67 -9.67 -27.25
N ARG A 284 -22.88 -8.95 -26.46
CA ARG A 284 -21.65 -9.50 -25.86
C ARG A 284 -21.92 -10.12 -24.50
N LEU A 285 -21.28 -11.26 -24.23
CA LEU A 285 -21.36 -11.92 -22.94
C LEU A 285 -20.29 -11.42 -21.99
N PHE A 286 -20.70 -11.21 -20.74
CA PHE A 286 -19.85 -10.90 -19.61
C PHE A 286 -20.00 -11.99 -18.55
N HIS A 287 -18.87 -12.39 -17.98
CA HIS A 287 -18.83 -13.39 -16.91
C HIS A 287 -18.31 -12.75 -15.63
N ARG A 288 -18.99 -13.01 -14.51
CA ARG A 288 -18.52 -12.67 -13.17
C ARG A 288 -17.28 -13.49 -12.84
N VAL A 289 -16.24 -12.82 -12.37
CA VAL A 289 -15.05 -13.49 -11.82
C VAL A 289 -15.39 -14.03 -10.44
N THR A 290 -15.64 -15.33 -10.35
CA THR A 290 -15.99 -16.01 -9.09
C THR A 290 -14.79 -16.65 -8.40
N SER A 291 -13.68 -16.87 -9.11
CA SER A 291 -12.45 -17.41 -8.54
C SER A 291 -11.77 -16.36 -7.64
N PRO A 292 -11.63 -16.60 -6.34
CA PRO A 292 -10.97 -15.66 -5.43
C PRO A 292 -9.50 -15.42 -5.80
N VAL A 293 -8.83 -16.45 -6.31
CA VAL A 293 -7.42 -16.36 -6.76
C VAL A 293 -7.30 -15.41 -7.95
N LEU A 294 -8.16 -15.56 -8.95
CA LEU A 294 -8.15 -14.69 -10.14
C LEU A 294 -8.49 -13.24 -9.77
N LEU A 295 -9.49 -13.04 -8.90
CA LEU A 295 -9.87 -11.72 -8.40
C LEU A 295 -8.71 -11.03 -7.67
N ASN A 296 -8.06 -11.73 -6.73
CA ASN A 296 -6.94 -11.18 -5.97
C ASN A 296 -5.74 -10.86 -6.85
N ASN A 297 -5.39 -11.74 -7.78
CA ASN A 297 -4.30 -11.49 -8.73
C ASN A 297 -4.58 -10.25 -9.58
N PHE A 298 -5.79 -10.13 -10.11
CA PHE A 298 -6.21 -8.96 -10.86
C PHE A 298 -6.14 -7.67 -10.04
N LEU A 299 -6.68 -7.69 -8.82
CA LEU A 299 -6.68 -6.53 -7.92
C LEU A 299 -5.25 -6.08 -7.59
N LEU A 300 -4.34 -7.02 -7.33
CA LEU A 300 -2.94 -6.75 -7.05
C LEU A 300 -2.24 -6.12 -8.27
N GLN A 301 -2.40 -6.72 -9.44
CA GLN A 301 -1.80 -6.21 -10.68
C GLN A 301 -2.34 -4.82 -11.05
N ARG A 302 -3.65 -4.60 -10.86
CA ARG A 302 -4.27 -3.28 -11.03
C ARG A 302 -3.68 -2.27 -10.06
N ALA A 303 -3.55 -2.61 -8.78
CA ALA A 303 -2.95 -1.74 -7.77
C ALA A 303 -1.53 -1.33 -8.17
N ILE A 304 -0.68 -2.30 -8.55
CA ILE A 304 0.69 -2.06 -9.00
C ILE A 304 0.71 -1.15 -10.22
N TYR A 305 -0.16 -1.38 -11.21
CA TYR A 305 -0.28 -0.53 -12.39
C TYR A 305 -0.63 0.93 -12.03
N LEU A 306 -1.58 1.15 -11.12
CA LEU A 306 -1.99 2.50 -10.71
C LEU A 306 -0.85 3.23 -9.99
N GLY A 307 -0.17 2.57 -9.06
CA GLY A 307 1.02 3.11 -8.42
C GLY A 307 2.13 3.42 -9.42
N ARG A 308 2.38 2.51 -10.37
CA ARG A 308 3.33 2.70 -11.48
C ARG A 308 3.02 3.97 -12.28
N LYS A 309 1.75 4.25 -12.60
CA LYS A 309 1.39 5.49 -13.31
C LYS A 309 1.74 6.74 -12.51
N VAL A 310 1.50 6.74 -11.20
CA VAL A 310 1.86 7.86 -10.33
C VAL A 310 3.38 8.09 -10.36
N PHE A 311 4.15 7.01 -10.18
CA PHE A 311 5.62 7.05 -10.28
C PHE A 311 6.13 7.64 -11.60
N PHE A 312 5.65 7.12 -12.74
CA PHE A 312 6.10 7.63 -14.05
C PHE A 312 5.65 9.07 -14.32
N ARG A 313 4.50 9.49 -13.79
CA ARG A 313 4.08 10.89 -13.84
C ARG A 313 5.05 11.78 -13.07
N ASN A 314 5.40 11.42 -11.84
CA ASN A 314 6.33 12.18 -11.01
C ASN A 314 7.73 12.25 -11.62
N ARG A 315 8.18 11.16 -12.27
CA ARG A 315 9.48 11.14 -12.96
C ARG A 315 9.52 12.07 -14.19
N LYS A 316 8.42 12.18 -14.94
CA LYS A 316 8.33 13.04 -16.13
C LYS A 316 8.09 14.51 -15.79
N LYS A 317 7.28 14.75 -14.76
CA LYS A 317 6.94 16.09 -14.28
C LYS A 317 7.11 16.08 -12.77
N PRO A 318 8.30 16.46 -12.27
CA PRO A 318 8.54 16.64 -10.85
C PRO A 318 7.59 17.73 -10.34
N SER A 319 6.45 17.31 -9.81
CA SER A 319 5.49 18.19 -9.16
C SER A 319 5.72 18.10 -7.66
N CYS A 320 5.35 19.15 -6.93
CA CYS A 320 5.27 19.06 -5.48
C CYS A 320 4.29 17.93 -5.14
N VAL A 321 4.80 16.86 -4.54
CA VAL A 321 3.98 15.77 -4.00
C VAL A 321 3.27 16.31 -2.78
N ASN A 322 1.98 15.96 -2.63
CA ASN A 322 1.15 16.41 -1.51
C ASN A 322 1.21 17.95 -1.29
N PRO A 323 0.82 18.76 -2.30
CA PRO A 323 0.97 20.22 -2.24
C PRO A 323 0.16 20.84 -1.09
N ASP A 324 -0.96 20.21 -0.74
CA ASP A 324 -1.81 20.67 0.34
C ASP A 324 -1.34 20.19 1.71
N GLY A 325 -0.34 19.30 1.81
CA GLY A 325 0.10 18.66 3.06
C GLY A 325 -0.09 17.14 3.03
N TYR A 326 0.55 16.42 3.96
CA TYR A 326 0.67 14.95 3.94
C TYR A 326 0.59 14.33 5.34
N GLY A 327 0.15 13.08 5.44
CA GLY A 327 -0.03 12.33 6.68
C GLY A 327 -1.08 12.97 7.59
N ARG A 328 -2.07 13.65 6.99
CA ARG A 328 -3.05 14.46 7.72
C ARG A 328 -4.07 13.61 8.44
N GLY A 329 -4.40 13.97 9.67
CA GLY A 329 -5.46 13.27 10.38
C GLY A 329 -5.43 13.48 11.88
N LYS A 330 -6.48 12.98 12.52
CA LYS A 330 -6.64 12.94 13.97
C LYS A 330 -5.99 11.67 14.52
N VAL A 331 -4.96 11.81 15.34
CA VAL A 331 -4.31 10.68 16.00
C VAL A 331 -4.34 10.85 17.51
N TYR A 332 -4.19 9.76 18.24
CA TYR A 332 -4.18 9.75 19.69
C TYR A 332 -2.90 9.07 20.15
N ARG A 333 -2.24 9.64 21.16
CA ARG A 333 -0.97 9.14 21.67
C ARG A 333 -1.20 8.19 22.83
N ASN A 334 -0.57 7.02 22.78
CA ASN A 334 -0.71 5.93 23.72
C ASN A 334 -2.20 5.62 23.99
N PHE A 335 -2.65 5.74 25.23
CA PHE A 335 -4.04 5.51 25.64
C PHE A 335 -4.77 6.81 26.00
N SER A 336 -4.24 7.97 25.56
CA SER A 336 -4.90 9.25 25.76
C SER A 336 -6.14 9.38 24.87
N THR A 337 -7.18 10.00 25.42
CA THR A 337 -8.38 10.40 24.66
C THR A 337 -8.22 11.76 23.98
N ASP A 338 -7.12 12.47 24.25
CA ASP A 338 -6.85 13.78 23.68
C ASP A 338 -6.24 13.65 22.29
N PRO A 339 -6.85 14.30 21.28
CA PRO A 339 -6.35 14.17 19.93
C PRO A 339 -5.19 15.10 19.61
N LEU A 340 -4.21 14.56 18.92
CA LEU A 340 -3.21 15.29 18.16
C LEU A 340 -3.71 15.45 16.71
N LEU A 341 -3.74 16.69 16.22
CA LEU A 341 -4.07 16.98 14.84
C LEU A 341 -2.80 17.11 14.01
N LEU A 342 -2.62 16.20 13.06
CA LEU A 342 -1.63 16.32 12.00
C LEU A 342 -2.25 17.16 10.87
N ALA A 343 -1.98 18.46 10.90
CA ALA A 343 -2.37 19.41 9.85
C ALA A 343 -1.45 19.33 8.62
#